data_AF-A0A1B6GDC9-F1
#
_entry.id   AF-A0A1B6GDC9-F1
#
_cell.length_a   1.000
_cell.length_b   1.000
_cell.length_c   1.000
_cell.angle_alpha   90.00
_cell.angle_beta   90.00
_cell.angle_gamma   90.00
#
_symmetry.space_group_name_H-M   'P 1'
#
loop_
_entity.id
_entity.type
_entity.pdbx_description
1 polymer ?
#
loop_
_entity_poly.entity_id
_entity_poly.type
_entity_poly.pdbx_seq_one_letter_code
_entity_poly.pdbx_strand_id
1 'polypeptide(L)'
;NSLLTSRRPDTLILYDFYSYWRDVAGNFTTLPQYFREHGYYTKSVGKVFHPGISSNWSDDQPYSWSGTPYHPPSQAYMNAPVCSREGQKGLHSNLVCPVTPDQQPGGSLPDLESLQEAKRFLQDWSVGEERGQNFLLAVGFHKPHV
;
A
#
# COMPACT_ATOMS: atom_id res chain seq x y z
N ASN A 1 -11.91 0.62 1.03
CA ASN A 1 -12.22 -0.74 1.55
C ASN A 1 -13.44 -1.40 0.89
N SER A 2 -14.38 -0.63 0.30
CA SER A 2 -15.52 -1.15 -0.47
C SER A 2 -15.15 -2.18 -1.55
N LEU A 3 -14.24 -1.82 -2.47
CA LEU A 3 -13.80 -2.72 -3.53
C LEU A 3 -13.22 -4.03 -2.98
N LEU A 4 -12.34 -3.93 -1.98
CA LEU A 4 -11.63 -5.08 -1.41
C LEU A 4 -12.56 -6.05 -0.68
N THR A 5 -13.74 -5.62 -0.24
CA THR A 5 -14.74 -6.49 0.44
C THR A 5 -15.93 -6.84 -0.47
N SER A 6 -15.99 -6.27 -1.68
CA SER A 6 -17.13 -6.34 -2.58
C SER A 6 -18.45 -5.86 -1.94
N ARG A 7 -18.37 -4.86 -1.05
CA ARG A 7 -19.53 -4.28 -0.35
C ARG A 7 -19.69 -2.81 -0.68
N ARG A 8 -20.93 -2.35 -0.84
CA ARG A 8 -21.22 -0.92 -1.01
C ARG A 8 -20.90 -0.16 0.30
N PRO A 9 -20.64 1.15 0.26
CA PRO A 9 -20.46 1.96 1.47
C PRO A 9 -21.54 1.75 2.52
N ASP A 10 -22.81 1.64 2.10
CA ASP A 10 -23.96 1.41 2.99
C ASP A 10 -23.93 0.07 3.73
N THR A 11 -23.31 -0.95 3.13
CA THR A 11 -23.11 -2.25 3.78
C THR A 11 -21.90 -2.23 4.70
N LEU A 12 -20.87 -1.44 4.37
CA LEU A 12 -19.68 -1.30 5.22
C LEU A 12 -19.88 -0.34 6.39
N ILE A 13 -20.86 0.58 6.29
CA ILE A 13 -21.05 1.69 7.23
C ILE A 13 -19.73 2.46 7.41
N LEU A 14 -19.01 2.62 6.30
CA LEU A 14 -17.72 3.29 6.24
C LEU A 14 -17.79 4.39 5.18
N TYR A 15 -18.20 5.57 5.65
CA TYR A 15 -18.30 6.80 4.85
C TYR A 15 -17.07 7.71 5.03
N ASP A 16 -16.23 7.38 6.02
CA ASP A 16 -14.96 8.02 6.35
C ASP A 16 -13.84 6.96 6.42
N PHE A 17 -12.85 7.14 7.29
CA PHE A 17 -11.75 6.19 7.51
C PHE A 17 -11.54 5.85 9.01
N TYR A 18 -12.55 6.07 9.84
CA TYR A 18 -12.44 6.01 11.31
C TYR A 18 -13.00 4.73 11.95
N SER A 19 -13.52 3.79 11.17
CA SER A 19 -14.06 2.52 11.67
C SER A 19 -13.51 1.32 10.92
N TYR A 20 -13.31 0.21 11.65
CA TYR A 20 -12.92 -1.07 11.07
C TYR A 20 -14.17 -1.90 10.76
N TRP A 21 -14.36 -2.27 9.49
CA TRP A 21 -15.62 -2.89 9.03
C TRP A 21 -15.95 -4.21 9.75
N ARG A 22 -14.95 -4.99 10.16
CA ARG A 22 -15.17 -6.26 10.87
C ARG A 22 -15.79 -6.07 12.26
N ASP A 23 -15.55 -4.92 12.87
CA ASP A 23 -16.07 -4.60 14.20
C ASP A 23 -17.45 -3.93 14.12
N VAL A 24 -17.65 -3.05 13.13
CA VAL A 24 -18.83 -2.17 13.10
C VAL A 24 -19.95 -2.64 12.16
N ALA A 25 -19.64 -3.43 11.13
CA ALA A 25 -20.61 -3.83 10.11
C ALA A 25 -20.71 -5.35 9.98
N GLY A 26 -19.59 -6.04 9.82
CA GLY A 26 -19.57 -7.49 9.75
C GLY A 26 -18.24 -8.04 9.29
N ASN A 27 -18.00 -9.31 9.64
CA ASN A 27 -16.77 -10.03 9.30
C ASN A 27 -16.71 -10.40 7.81
N PHE A 28 -16.59 -9.39 6.94
CA PHE A 28 -16.63 -9.56 5.49
C PHE A 28 -15.28 -10.00 4.94
N THR A 29 -15.28 -11.12 4.20
CA THR A 29 -14.11 -11.63 3.47
C THR A 29 -13.62 -10.61 2.45
N THR A 30 -12.32 -10.38 2.44
CA THR A 30 -11.67 -9.51 1.46
C THR A 30 -11.23 -10.32 0.23
N LEU A 31 -11.00 -9.65 -0.91
CA LEU A 31 -10.41 -10.24 -2.10
C LEU A 31 -9.11 -11.00 -1.80
N PRO A 32 -8.10 -10.40 -1.14
CA PRO A 32 -6.88 -11.14 -0.81
C PRO A 32 -7.11 -12.26 0.21
N GLN A 33 -7.98 -12.09 1.22
CA GLN A 33 -8.33 -13.19 2.13
C GLN A 33 -8.90 -14.39 1.37
N TYR A 34 -9.82 -14.15 0.42
CA TYR A 34 -10.40 -15.21 -0.40
C TYR A 34 -9.33 -15.99 -1.17
N PHE A 35 -8.41 -15.30 -1.84
CA PHE A 35 -7.31 -15.96 -2.56
C PHE A 35 -6.42 -16.77 -1.62
N ARG A 36 -6.09 -16.24 -0.45
CA ARG A 36 -5.28 -16.92 0.56
C ARG A 36 -5.94 -18.21 1.07
N GLU A 37 -7.23 -18.15 1.37
CA GLU A 37 -8.02 -19.33 1.77
C GLU A 37 -8.11 -20.40 0.67
N HIS A 38 -7.84 -20.03 -0.59
CA HIS A 38 -7.80 -20.93 -1.74
C HIS A 38 -6.36 -21.28 -2.19
N GLY A 39 -5.39 -21.19 -1.27
CA GLY A 39 -4.03 -21.69 -1.47
C GLY A 39 -3.09 -20.74 -2.22
N TYR A 40 -3.51 -19.50 -2.49
CA TYR A 40 -2.61 -18.51 -3.07
C TYR A 40 -1.71 -17.88 -2.01
N TYR A 41 -0.48 -17.57 -2.38
CA TYR A 41 0.31 -16.61 -1.62
C TYR A 41 -0.19 -15.19 -1.90
N THR A 42 -0.42 -14.40 -0.86
CA THR A 42 -0.99 -13.06 -1.00
C THR A 42 -0.05 -12.00 -0.44
N LYS A 43 0.36 -11.07 -1.31
CA LYS A 43 1.31 -10.00 -0.96
C LYS A 43 0.74 -8.63 -1.28
N SER A 44 0.95 -7.69 -0.36
CA SER A 44 0.62 -6.27 -0.52
C SER A 44 1.90 -5.44 -0.55
N VAL A 45 1.98 -4.51 -1.51
CA VAL A 45 3.06 -3.56 -1.69
C VAL A 45 2.47 -2.16 -1.91
N GLY A 46 2.87 -1.20 -1.10
CA GLY A 46 2.37 0.18 -1.14
C GLY A 46 0.96 0.33 -0.54
N LYS A 47 0.22 1.34 -1.00
CA LYS A 47 -1.10 1.70 -0.47
C LYS A 47 -2.22 0.88 -1.12
N VAL A 48 -2.42 -0.36 -0.66
CA VAL A 48 -3.55 -1.22 -1.09
C VAL A 48 -4.77 -0.99 -0.21
N PHE A 49 -4.65 -1.22 1.11
CA PHE A 49 -5.62 -0.72 2.07
C PHE A 49 -5.34 0.75 2.40
N HIS A 50 -6.37 1.47 2.81
CA HIS A 50 -6.15 2.74 3.47
C HIS A 50 -5.51 2.46 4.84
N PRO A 51 -4.38 3.12 5.19
CA PRO A 51 -3.74 2.91 6.49
C PRO A 51 -4.63 3.39 7.65
N GLY A 52 -4.35 2.93 8.86
CA GLY A 52 -5.07 3.36 10.05
C GLY A 52 -6.21 2.44 10.45
N ILE A 53 -7.10 2.95 11.32
CA ILE A 53 -8.18 2.14 11.91
C ILE A 53 -9.10 1.50 10.88
N SER A 54 -9.27 2.12 9.70
CA SER A 54 -10.10 1.54 8.64
C SER A 54 -9.66 0.14 8.20
N SER A 55 -8.40 -0.23 8.41
CA SER A 55 -7.80 -1.54 8.15
C SER A 55 -7.13 -2.12 9.40
N ASN A 56 -7.63 -1.74 10.58
CA ASN A 56 -7.14 -2.18 11.89
C ASN A 56 -5.64 -1.90 12.15
N TRP A 57 -5.09 -0.85 11.54
CA TRP A 57 -3.67 -0.48 11.62
C TRP A 57 -2.68 -1.54 11.12
N SER A 58 -3.19 -2.61 10.52
CA SER A 58 -2.44 -3.83 10.21
C SER A 58 -2.70 -4.32 8.79
N ASP A 59 -3.34 -3.50 7.95
CA ASP A 59 -3.78 -3.88 6.60
C ASP A 59 -4.65 -5.15 6.62
N ASP A 60 -5.53 -5.27 7.62
CA ASP A 60 -6.44 -6.43 7.80
C ASP A 60 -5.72 -7.76 8.12
N GLN A 61 -4.53 -7.70 8.73
CA GLN A 61 -3.91 -8.88 9.34
C GLN A 61 -4.74 -9.37 10.56
N PRO A 62 -4.82 -10.70 10.81
CA PRO A 62 -4.08 -11.77 10.15
C PRO A 62 -4.77 -12.34 8.90
N TYR A 63 -5.81 -11.70 8.34
CA TYR A 63 -6.73 -12.34 7.39
C TYR A 63 -6.27 -12.22 5.94
N SER A 64 -5.94 -11.01 5.51
CA SER A 64 -5.78 -10.68 4.08
C SER A 64 -4.47 -11.19 3.46
N TRP A 65 -3.34 -11.13 4.18
CA TRP A 65 -2.01 -11.27 3.56
C TRP A 65 -1.19 -12.40 4.16
N SER A 66 -0.43 -13.11 3.32
CA SER A 66 0.44 -14.24 3.73
C SER A 66 1.67 -13.78 4.52
N GLY A 67 2.09 -12.52 4.36
CA GLY A 67 3.18 -11.91 5.12
C GLY A 67 2.91 -10.45 5.42
N THR A 68 3.83 -9.80 6.14
CA THR A 68 3.72 -8.37 6.47
C THR A 68 3.68 -7.52 5.19
N PRO A 69 2.64 -6.70 5.00
CA PRO A 69 2.58 -5.77 3.88
C PRO A 69 3.78 -4.83 3.84
N TYR A 70 4.30 -4.59 2.64
CA TYR A 70 5.39 -3.65 2.44
C TYR A 70 4.84 -2.25 2.21
N HIS A 71 5.26 -1.28 3.04
CA HIS A 71 5.02 0.14 2.83
C HIS A 71 6.35 0.83 2.55
N PRO A 72 6.46 1.62 1.47
CA PRO A 72 7.73 2.24 1.06
C PRO A 72 8.22 3.25 2.13
N PRO A 73 9.45 3.12 2.65
CA PRO A 73 9.97 4.01 3.70
C PRO A 73 9.94 5.50 3.32
N SER A 74 10.20 5.83 2.06
CA SER A 74 10.22 7.21 1.58
C SER A 74 8.83 7.89 1.64
N GLN A 75 7.75 7.12 1.87
CA GLN A 75 6.40 7.65 2.08
C GLN A 75 6.34 8.65 3.25
N ALA A 76 7.20 8.49 4.25
CA ALA A 76 7.28 9.38 5.40
C ALA A 76 7.61 10.83 5.02
N TYR A 77 8.23 11.06 3.86
CA TYR A 77 8.70 12.38 3.42
C TYR A 77 7.76 13.07 2.43
N MET A 78 6.64 12.46 2.03
CA MET A 78 5.75 13.05 1.02
C MET A 78 5.20 14.43 1.40
N ASN A 79 5.01 14.69 2.70
CA ASN A 79 4.55 15.99 3.22
C ASN A 79 5.66 16.80 3.88
N ALA A 80 6.89 16.29 3.89
CA ALA A 80 8.04 16.97 4.47
C ALA A 80 8.53 18.09 3.54
N PRO A 81 9.29 19.09 4.05
CA PRO A 81 9.89 20.10 3.21
C PRO A 81 11.05 19.50 2.39
N VAL A 82 10.74 18.97 1.21
CA VAL A 82 11.70 18.28 0.32
C VAL A 82 11.78 18.87 -1.09
N CYS A 83 10.92 19.84 -1.40
CA CYS A 83 10.85 20.48 -2.71
C CYS A 83 11.80 21.68 -2.74
N SER A 84 12.67 21.75 -3.75
CA SER A 84 13.42 22.97 -4.06
C SER A 84 12.64 23.83 -5.05
N ARG A 85 12.87 25.15 -5.01
CA ARG A 85 12.30 26.09 -5.97
C ARG A 85 13.37 27.07 -6.42
N GLU A 86 13.49 27.25 -7.73
CA GLU A 86 14.45 28.18 -8.30
C GLU A 86 14.20 29.61 -7.77
N GLY A 87 15.28 30.26 -7.34
CA GLY A 87 15.22 31.59 -6.74
C GLY A 87 14.76 31.65 -5.28
N GLN A 88 14.49 30.50 -4.63
CA GLN A 88 14.16 30.43 -3.21
C GLN A 88 15.22 29.63 -2.43
N LYS A 89 15.53 30.09 -1.21
CA LYS A 89 16.49 29.42 -0.32
C LYS A 89 15.75 28.42 0.58
N GLY A 90 16.22 27.19 0.59
CA GLY A 90 15.70 26.13 1.47
C GLY A 90 14.80 25.12 0.74
N LEU A 91 14.24 24.20 1.52
CA LEU A 91 13.29 23.19 1.05
C LEU A 91 11.90 23.51 1.59
N HIS A 92 10.88 23.14 0.82
CA HIS A 92 9.50 23.53 1.06
C HIS A 92 8.56 22.33 0.90
N SER A 93 7.40 22.38 1.57
CA SER A 93 6.30 21.42 1.39
C SER A 93 5.32 22.03 0.39
N ASN A 94 5.61 21.83 -0.91
CA ASN A 94 4.86 22.42 -2.01
C ASN A 94 3.94 21.39 -2.66
N LEU A 95 2.73 21.82 -3.06
CA LEU A 95 1.81 20.98 -3.84
C LEU A 95 2.42 20.55 -5.19
N VAL A 96 3.12 21.48 -5.85
CA VAL A 96 3.89 21.20 -7.07
C VAL A 96 5.35 21.04 -6.68
N CYS A 97 5.82 19.80 -6.76
CA CYS A 97 7.13 19.38 -6.23
C CYS A 97 7.89 18.53 -7.25
N PRO A 98 8.39 19.11 -8.35
CA PRO A 98 9.32 18.41 -9.22
C PRO A 98 10.63 18.17 -8.45
N VAL A 99 11.10 16.93 -8.43
CA VAL A 99 12.30 16.52 -7.69
C VAL A 99 13.15 15.57 -8.51
N THR A 100 14.45 15.55 -8.23
CA THR A 100 15.36 14.50 -8.70
C THR A 100 15.36 13.38 -7.64
N PRO A 101 14.95 12.14 -7.96
CA PRO A 101 14.75 11.09 -6.96
C PRO A 101 15.96 10.78 -6.08
N ASP A 102 17.16 10.77 -6.65
CA ASP A 102 18.43 10.52 -5.95
C ASP A 102 18.79 11.60 -4.91
N GLN A 103 18.19 12.79 -5.03
CA GLN A 103 18.38 13.90 -4.11
C GLN A 103 17.33 13.93 -2.98
N GLN A 104 16.36 13.02 -2.99
CA GLN A 104 15.32 12.94 -1.95
C GLN A 104 15.80 12.14 -0.74
N PRO A 105 15.20 12.36 0.45
CA PRO A 105 15.48 11.50 1.61
C PRO A 105 15.24 10.02 1.29
N GLY A 106 16.24 9.18 1.53
CA GLY A 106 16.23 7.76 1.14
C GLY A 106 16.72 7.50 -0.29
N GLY A 107 17.05 8.54 -1.07
CA GLY A 107 17.57 8.44 -2.44
C GLY A 107 16.57 7.84 -3.43
N SER A 108 15.27 7.93 -3.13
CA SER A 108 14.20 7.33 -3.94
C SER A 108 12.86 8.05 -3.72
N LEU A 109 11.81 7.51 -4.35
CA LEU A 109 10.43 7.93 -4.18
C LEU A 109 9.55 6.71 -3.84
N PRO A 110 8.38 6.90 -3.17
CA PRO A 110 7.59 5.78 -2.67
C PRO A 110 7.15 4.78 -3.74
N ASP A 111 6.82 5.29 -4.92
CA ASP A 111 6.39 4.47 -6.06
C ASP A 111 7.57 3.73 -6.72
N LEU A 112 8.77 4.31 -6.69
CA LEU A 112 9.98 3.63 -7.17
C LEU A 112 10.36 2.48 -6.24
N GLU A 113 10.26 2.69 -4.92
CA GLU A 113 10.48 1.65 -3.91
C GLU A 113 9.43 0.53 -4.03
N SER A 114 8.15 0.88 -4.19
CA SER A 114 7.06 -0.09 -4.40
C SER A 114 7.27 -0.90 -5.68
N LEU A 115 7.71 -0.26 -6.77
CA LEU A 115 8.04 -0.95 -8.02
C LEU A 115 9.21 -1.91 -7.82
N GLN A 116 10.27 -1.49 -7.13
CA GLN A 116 11.43 -2.33 -6.87
C GLN A 116 11.07 -3.56 -6.02
N GLU A 117 10.26 -3.39 -4.96
CA GLU A 117 9.80 -4.50 -4.13
C GLU A 117 8.91 -5.48 -4.90
N ALA A 118 8.00 -4.97 -5.73
CA ALA A 118 7.16 -5.82 -6.58
C ALA A 118 8.01 -6.63 -7.58
N LYS A 119 9.01 -6.00 -8.21
CA LYS A 119 9.95 -6.67 -9.12
C LYS A 119 10.77 -7.73 -8.40
N ARG A 120 11.31 -7.41 -7.22
CA ARG A 120 12.06 -8.34 -6.38
C ARG A 120 11.23 -9.57 -6.05
N PHE A 121 10.00 -9.37 -5.57
CA PHE A 121 9.09 -10.47 -5.29
C PHE A 121 8.88 -11.37 -6.51
N LEU A 122 8.58 -10.79 -7.69
CA LEU A 122 8.36 -11.59 -8.90
C LEU A 122 9.62 -12.36 -9.35
N GLN A 123 10.80 -11.76 -9.20
CA GLN A 123 12.07 -12.41 -9.52
C GLN A 123 12.33 -13.58 -8.56
N ASP A 124 12.21 -13.35 -7.26
CA ASP A 124 12.37 -14.37 -6.22
C ASP A 124 11.36 -15.51 -6.42
N TRP A 125 10.09 -15.20 -6.73
CA TRP A 125 9.03 -16.19 -6.97
C TRP A 125 9.28 -17.04 -8.22
N SER A 126 9.96 -16.49 -9.22
CA SER A 126 10.23 -17.19 -10.49
C SER A 126 11.28 -18.31 -10.36
N VAL A 127 12.14 -18.24 -9.34
CA VAL A 127 13.25 -19.17 -9.12
C VAL A 127 13.23 -19.87 -7.76
N GLY A 128 12.43 -19.39 -6.80
CA GLY A 128 12.39 -19.89 -5.43
C GLY A 128 11.70 -21.26 -5.26
N GLU A 129 11.74 -21.77 -4.04
CA GLU A 129 11.16 -23.09 -3.68
C GLU A 129 9.63 -23.14 -3.85
N GLU A 130 8.95 -21.99 -3.78
CA GLU A 130 7.50 -21.87 -3.99
C GLU A 130 7.11 -21.78 -5.48
N ARG A 131 8.07 -22.00 -6.38
CA ARG A 131 7.83 -22.03 -7.83
C ARG A 131 6.76 -23.07 -8.17
N GLY A 132 5.62 -22.58 -8.64
CA GLY A 132 4.44 -23.39 -8.98
C GLY A 132 3.23 -23.10 -8.09
N GLN A 133 3.41 -22.45 -6.94
CA GLN A 133 2.31 -21.89 -6.17
C GLN A 133 1.80 -20.60 -6.83
N ASN A 134 0.48 -20.49 -6.95
CA ASN A 134 -0.14 -19.27 -7.45
C ASN A 134 -0.03 -18.14 -6.42
N PHE A 135 0.08 -16.90 -6.89
CA PHE A 135 0.11 -15.73 -6.02
C PHE A 135 -0.89 -14.66 -6.45
N LEU A 136 -1.33 -13.85 -5.49
CA LEU A 136 -1.97 -12.56 -5.71
C LEU A 136 -1.01 -11.48 -5.20
N LEU A 137 -0.52 -10.65 -6.12
CA LEU A 137 0.31 -9.48 -5.81
C LEU A 137 -0.52 -8.22 -6.02
N ALA A 138 -0.82 -7.50 -4.95
CA ALA A 138 -1.46 -6.19 -5.00
C ALA A 138 -0.39 -5.09 -4.85
N VAL A 139 -0.31 -4.19 -5.83
CA VAL A 139 0.62 -3.06 -5.85
C VAL A 139 -0.18 -1.76 -5.90
N GLY A 140 -0.12 -0.98 -4.82
CA GLY A 140 -0.80 0.30 -4.69
C GLY A 140 0.17 1.46 -4.76
N PHE A 141 0.31 2.07 -5.94
CA PHE A 141 1.08 3.30 -6.09
C PHE A 141 0.37 4.50 -5.44
N HIS A 142 1.15 5.45 -4.94
CA HIS A 142 0.68 6.66 -4.28
C HIS A 142 0.34 7.76 -5.28
N LYS A 143 1.21 8.06 -6.24
CA LYS A 143 0.96 9.17 -7.18
C LYS A 143 -0.14 8.79 -8.17
N PRO A 144 -1.03 9.72 -8.56
CA PRO A 144 -0.95 11.18 -8.39
C PRO A 144 -1.61 11.76 -7.12
N HIS A 145 -1.84 10.96 -6.06
CA HIS A 145 -2.26 11.54 -4.77
C HIS A 145 -1.25 12.58 -4.30
N VAL A 146 -1.76 13.71 -3.81
CA VAL A 146 -0.93 14.81 -3.29
C VAL A 146 -0.15 14.37 -2.06
#